data_AF-A0A942J1T0-F1
#
_entry.id   AF-A0A942J1T0-F1
#
_cell.length_a   1.000
_cell.length_b   1.000
_cell.length_c   1.000
_cell.angle_alpha   90.00
_cell.angle_beta   90.00
_cell.angle_gamma   90.00
#
_symmetry.space_group_name_H-M   'P 1'
#
loop_
_entity.id
_entity.type
_entity.pdbx_description
1 polymer ?
#
loop_
_entity_poly.entity_id
_entity_poly.type
_entity_poly.pdbx_seq_one_letter_code
_entity_poly.pdbx_strand_id
1 'polypeptide(L)'
;MAEYGEWNRKGATLSDVTAQKEYGVSRDFIVKGIRAGKLEYRDGAIWGNPYLRVLKSQLEQYIVEELGADSLLNSKNRTELRKIKKEMTDLKKRLDQLEARRAEIEKTMRK
;
A
#
# COMPACT_ATOMS: atom_id res chain seq x y z
N MET A 1 7.93 -15.69 17.13
CA MET A 1 8.98 -14.71 17.48
C MET A 1 9.84 -14.49 16.26
N ALA A 2 10.19 -13.24 15.97
CA ALA A 2 10.96 -12.87 14.79
C ALA A 2 12.34 -13.53 14.81
N GLU A 3 12.74 -14.11 13.69
CA GLU A 3 14.10 -14.65 13.55
C GLU A 3 15.14 -13.52 13.44
N TYR A 4 16.36 -13.80 13.90
CA TYR A 4 17.44 -12.82 13.97
C TYR A 4 17.76 -12.25 12.58
N GLY A 5 17.43 -10.97 12.36
CA GLY A 5 17.68 -10.26 11.10
C GLY A 5 16.44 -9.96 10.25
N GLU A 6 15.25 -10.44 10.62
CA GLU A 6 14.01 -10.14 9.88
C GLU A 6 13.73 -8.64 9.78
N TRP A 7 14.06 -7.87 10.82
CA TRP A 7 13.92 -6.42 10.85
C TRP A 7 14.80 -5.66 9.83
N ASN A 8 15.93 -6.26 9.44
CA ASN A 8 16.92 -5.63 8.55
C ASN A 8 16.72 -6.00 7.08
N ARG A 9 15.83 -6.96 6.78
CA ARG A 9 15.53 -7.34 5.40
C ARG A 9 14.73 -6.24 4.71
N LYS A 10 15.16 -5.84 3.51
CA LYS A 10 14.48 -4.81 2.71
C LYS A 10 13.02 -5.22 2.48
N GLY A 11 12.08 -4.36 2.91
CA GLY A 11 10.64 -4.59 2.77
C GLY A 11 10.01 -5.52 3.82
N ALA A 12 10.77 -5.99 4.82
CA ALA A 12 10.23 -6.85 5.87
C ALA A 12 9.47 -6.10 6.96
N THR A 13 9.64 -4.79 7.07
CA THR A 13 8.93 -3.95 8.03
C THR A 13 7.97 -3.01 7.33
N LEU A 14 6.83 -2.74 7.94
CA LEU A 14 5.89 -1.72 7.50
C LEU A 14 5.49 -0.80 8.66
N SER A 15 5.01 0.40 8.33
CA SER A 15 4.39 1.30 9.31
C SER A 15 2.88 1.05 9.42
N ASP A 16 2.27 1.50 10.50
CA ASP A 16 0.80 1.54 10.68
C ASP A 16 0.07 2.23 9.51
N VAL A 17 0.63 3.33 8.99
CA VAL A 17 0.07 4.04 7.83
C VAL A 17 0.12 3.19 6.56
N THR A 18 1.22 2.46 6.35
CA THR A 18 1.37 1.56 5.20
C THR A 18 0.47 0.34 5.36
N ALA A 19 0.33 -0.17 6.58
CA ALA A 19 -0.56 -1.29 6.91
C ALA A 19 -2.00 -0.98 6.50
N GLN A 20 -2.47 0.22 6.85
CA GLN A 20 -3.80 0.69 6.51
C GLN A 20 -3.98 0.85 5.00
N LYS A 21 -2.94 1.30 4.27
CA LYS A 21 -3.02 1.48 2.81
C LYS A 21 -3.01 0.16 2.05
N GLU A 22 -2.12 -0.77 2.42
CA GLU A 22 -1.93 -2.05 1.73
C GLU A 22 -3.00 -3.08 2.14
N TYR A 23 -3.26 -3.21 3.45
CA TYR A 23 -4.14 -4.25 3.99
C TYR A 23 -5.50 -3.75 4.48
N GLY A 24 -5.69 -2.43 4.58
CA GLY A 24 -6.93 -1.87 5.11
C GLY A 24 -7.09 -2.00 6.63
N VAL A 25 -6.05 -2.44 7.35
CA VAL A 25 -6.10 -2.61 8.81
C VAL A 25 -5.93 -1.28 9.53
N SER A 26 -6.70 -1.06 10.59
CA SER A 26 -6.60 0.15 11.41
C SER A 26 -5.41 0.09 12.38
N ARG A 27 -4.98 1.26 12.87
CA ARG A 27 -3.96 1.34 13.92
C ARG A 27 -4.39 0.56 15.18
N ASP A 28 -5.68 0.62 15.55
CA ASP A 28 -6.23 -0.14 16.68
C ASP A 28 -6.07 -1.65 16.51
N PHE A 29 -6.23 -2.17 15.29
CA PHE A 29 -6.01 -3.59 15.01
C PHE A 29 -4.56 -3.99 15.28
N ILE A 30 -3.60 -3.16 14.86
CA ILE A 30 -2.18 -3.38 15.11
C ILE A 30 -1.87 -3.32 16.61
N VAL A 31 -2.41 -2.32 17.31
CA VAL A 31 -2.24 -2.19 18.77
C VAL A 31 -2.84 -3.38 19.51
N LYS A 32 -3.98 -3.93 19.06
CA LYS A 32 -4.54 -5.17 19.61
C LYS A 32 -3.60 -6.35 19.41
N GLY A 33 -3.03 -6.53 18.21
CA GLY A 33 -2.05 -7.58 17.95
C GLY A 33 -0.78 -7.45 18.80
N ILE A 34 -0.31 -6.22 19.03
CA ILE A 34 0.82 -5.94 19.95
C ILE A 34 0.46 -6.31 21.39
N ARG A 35 -0.72 -5.88 21.87
CA ARG A 35 -1.19 -6.19 23.24
C ARG A 35 -1.42 -7.69 23.44
N ALA A 36 -1.82 -8.40 22.39
CA ALA A 36 -1.97 -9.86 22.40
C ALA A 36 -0.62 -10.61 22.32
N GLY A 37 0.51 -9.90 22.16
CA GLY A 37 1.83 -10.51 22.00
C GLY A 37 2.04 -11.22 20.65
N LYS A 38 1.12 -11.02 19.69
CA LYS A 38 1.20 -11.61 18.34
C LYS A 38 2.06 -10.79 17.38
N LEU A 39 2.17 -9.48 17.62
CA LEU A 39 2.96 -8.57 16.80
C LEU A 39 4.12 -7.97 17.59
N GLU A 40 5.32 -8.07 17.05
CA GLU A 40 6.44 -7.27 17.53
C GLU A 40 6.39 -5.88 16.89
N TYR A 41 6.71 -4.86 17.68
CA TYR A 41 6.73 -3.48 17.23
C TYR A 41 8.03 -2.78 17.62
N ARG A 42 8.36 -1.76 16.83
CA ARG A 42 9.37 -0.77 17.16
C ARG A 42 8.78 0.61 16.96
N ASP A 43 9.08 1.50 17.88
CA ASP A 43 8.74 2.91 17.71
C ASP A 43 9.70 3.55 16.71
N GLY A 44 9.15 4.32 15.79
CA GLY A 44 9.91 5.16 14.88
C GLY A 44 9.34 6.57 14.88
N ALA A 45 10.17 7.54 14.48
CA ALA A 45 9.72 8.90 14.22
C ALA A 45 10.31 9.37 12.88
N ILE A 46 9.45 9.88 12.00
CA ILE A 46 9.86 10.56 10.78
C ILE A 46 9.49 12.03 10.97
N TRP A 47 10.50 12.91 11.01
CA TRP A 47 10.31 14.36 11.19
C TRP A 47 9.45 14.74 12.40
N GLY A 48 9.60 14.03 13.51
CA GLY A 48 8.83 14.26 14.74
C GLY A 48 7.43 13.63 14.76
N ASN A 49 6.98 13.00 13.67
CA ASN A 49 5.73 12.24 13.66
C ASN A 49 5.98 10.79 14.10
N PRO A 50 5.45 10.34 15.25
CA PRO A 50 5.64 8.98 15.72
C PRO A 50 4.82 8.00 14.87
N TYR A 51 5.41 6.87 14.53
CA TYR A 51 4.76 5.77 13.84
C TYR A 51 5.16 4.43 14.44
N LEU A 52 4.25 3.47 14.36
CA LEU A 52 4.49 2.10 14.79
C LEU A 52 5.07 1.33 13.61
N ARG A 53 6.21 0.68 13.83
CA ARG A 53 6.86 -0.17 12.83
C ARG A 53 6.68 -1.63 13.23
N VAL A 54 6.08 -2.43 12.36
CA VAL A 54 5.78 -3.85 12.60
C VAL A 54 6.34 -4.72 11.47
N LEU A 55 6.53 -6.00 11.73
CA LEU A 55 6.97 -6.96 10.71
C LEU A 55 5.82 -7.35 9.79
N LYS A 56 6.10 -7.38 8.49
CA LYS A 56 5.13 -7.70 7.43
C LYS A 56 4.62 -9.12 7.56
N SER A 57 5.51 -10.09 7.74
CA SER A 57 5.15 -11.50 7.90
C SER A 57 4.23 -11.72 9.11
N GLN A 58 4.55 -11.09 10.25
CA GLN A 58 3.75 -11.20 11.48
C GLN A 58 2.38 -10.56 11.31
N LEU A 59 2.31 -9.38 10.67
CA LEU A 59 1.04 -8.73 10.40
C LEU A 59 0.18 -9.53 9.44
N GLU A 60 0.75 -10.08 8.37
CA GLU A 60 0.03 -10.94 7.44
C GLU A 60 -0.52 -12.19 8.14
N GLN A 61 0.28 -12.85 8.99
CA GLN A 61 -0.18 -13.98 9.80
C GLN A 61 -1.32 -13.58 10.75
N TYR A 62 -1.19 -12.46 11.45
CA TYR A 62 -2.22 -11.98 12.36
C TYR A 62 -3.53 -11.62 11.64
N ILE A 63 -3.44 -11.04 10.43
CA ILE A 63 -4.61 -10.78 9.59
C ILE A 63 -5.28 -12.08 9.16
N VAL A 64 -4.51 -13.09 8.76
CA VAL A 64 -5.06 -14.39 8.37
C VAL A 64 -5.75 -15.07 9.55
N GLU A 65 -5.18 -14.97 10.76
CA GLU A 65 -5.78 -15.53 11.97
C GLU A 65 -7.09 -14.84 12.37
N GLU A 66 -7.17 -13.51 12.32
CA GLU A 66 -8.33 -12.75 12.82
C GLU A 66 -9.41 -12.50 11.75
N LEU A 67 -9.02 -12.30 10.50
CA LEU A 67 -9.90 -11.89 9.39
C LEU A 67 -10.01 -12.96 8.30
N GLY A 68 -9.25 -14.05 8.39
CA GLY A 68 -9.21 -15.11 7.38
C GLY A 68 -8.36 -14.77 6.15
N ALA A 69 -7.97 -15.80 5.40
CA ALA A 69 -7.11 -15.69 4.22
C ALA A 69 -7.72 -14.83 3.09
N ASP A 70 -9.06 -14.78 3.00
CA ASP A 70 -9.79 -14.01 1.99
C ASP A 70 -9.56 -12.49 2.09
N SER A 71 -9.30 -11.99 3.31
CA SER A 71 -9.02 -10.58 3.54
C SER A 71 -7.72 -10.13 2.86
N LEU A 72 -6.70 -11.00 2.83
CA LEU A 72 -5.40 -10.71 2.22
C LEU A 72 -5.52 -10.67 0.69
N LEU A 73 -6.25 -11.61 0.09
CA LEU A 73 -6.52 -11.64 -1.35
C LEU A 73 -7.31 -10.40 -1.79
N ASN A 74 -8.35 -10.04 -1.05
CA ASN A 74 -9.13 -8.84 -1.33
C ASN A 74 -8.31 -7.56 -1.22
N SER A 75 -7.39 -7.48 -0.25
CA SER A 75 -6.49 -6.32 -0.11
C SER A 75 -5.51 -6.17 -1.28
N LYS A 76 -4.94 -7.29 -1.75
CA LYS A 76 -4.06 -7.33 -2.94
C LYS A 76 -4.82 -6.93 -4.20
N ASN A 77 -5.98 -7.53 -4.44
CA ASN A 77 -6.86 -7.21 -5.58
C ASN A 77 -7.27 -5.73 -5.58
N ARG A 78 -7.59 -5.16 -4.40
CA ARG A 78 -7.96 -3.74 -4.29
C ARG A 78 -6.78 -2.81 -4.59
N THR A 79 -5.57 -3.20 -4.18
CA THR A 79 -4.35 -2.43 -4.46
C THR A 79 -4.00 -2.47 -5.95
N GLU A 80 -4.12 -3.64 -6.59
CA GLU A 80 -3.95 -3.80 -8.04
C GLU A 80 -4.99 -2.99 -8.82
N LEU A 81 -6.26 -3.05 -8.44
CA LEU A 81 -7.32 -2.22 -9.03
C LEU A 81 -7.02 -0.73 -8.93
N ARG A 82 -6.48 -0.27 -7.80
CA ARG A 82 -6.05 1.14 -7.64
C ARG A 82 -4.91 1.50 -8.60
N LYS A 83 -3.93 0.61 -8.78
CA LYS A 83 -2.83 0.83 -9.73
C LYS A 83 -3.35 0.90 -11.17
N ILE A 84 -4.14 -0.09 -11.58
CA ILE A 84 -4.75 -0.13 -12.93
C ILE A 84 -5.59 1.12 -13.17
N LYS A 85 -6.41 1.54 -12.20
CA LYS A 85 -7.21 2.76 -12.31
C LYS A 85 -6.35 4.01 -12.51
N LYS A 86 -5.23 4.12 -11.79
CA LYS A 86 -4.30 5.23 -11.94
C LYS A 86 -3.65 5.24 -13.33
N GLU A 87 -3.18 4.08 -13.78
CA GLU A 87 -2.61 3.93 -15.12
C GLU A 87 -3.62 4.29 -16.22
N MET A 88 -4.87 3.83 -16.11
CA MET A 88 -5.94 4.23 -17.03
C MET A 88 -6.13 5.75 -17.06
N THR A 89 -6.14 6.42 -15.90
CA THR A 89 -6.28 7.88 -15.86
C THR A 89 -5.09 8.62 -16.47
N ASP A 90 -3.87 8.11 -16.26
CA ASP A 90 -2.66 8.72 -16.82
C ASP A 90 -2.57 8.51 -18.34
N LEU A 91 -2.95 7.33 -18.83
CA LEU A 91 -3.04 7.04 -20.26
C LEU A 91 -4.13 7.87 -20.94
N LYS A 92 -5.29 8.03 -20.31
CA LYS A 92 -6.36 8.89 -20.84
C LYS A 92 -5.90 10.33 -21.00
N LYS A 93 -5.21 10.90 -20.01
CA LYS A 93 -4.62 12.24 -20.12
C LYS A 93 -3.63 12.35 -21.27
N ARG A 94 -2.80 11.33 -21.49
CA ARG A 94 -1.87 11.29 -22.64
C ARG A 94 -2.62 11.22 -23.97
N LEU A 95 -3.71 10.46 -24.04
CA LEU A 95 -4.55 10.38 -25.23
C LEU A 95 -5.15 11.76 -25.54
N ASP A 96 -5.76 12.42 -24.56
CA ASP A 96 -6.36 13.76 -24.72
C ASP A 96 -5.32 14.78 -25.23
N GLN A 97 -4.08 14.72 -24.72
CA GLN A 97 -2.98 15.57 -25.17
C GLN A 97 -2.58 15.30 -26.63
N LEU A 98 -2.55 14.03 -27.05
CA LEU A 98 -2.22 13.65 -28.42
C LEU A 98 -3.35 14.03 -29.39
N GLU A 99 -4.60 13.86 -28.98
CA GLU A 99 -5.77 14.29 -29.76
C GLU A 99 -5.78 15.80 -29.98
N ALA A 100 -5.49 16.59 -28.94
CA ALA A 100 -5.36 18.04 -29.06
C ALA A 100 -4.26 18.44 -30.06
N ARG A 101 -3.06 17.84 -29.94
CA ARG A 101 -1.96 18.08 -30.88
C ARG A 101 -2.31 17.67 -32.31
N ARG A 102 -2.98 16.53 -32.50
CA ARG A 102 -3.45 16.08 -33.81
C ARG A 102 -4.40 17.11 -34.42
N ALA A 103 -5.39 17.58 -33.65
CA ALA A 103 -6.37 18.56 -34.12
C ALA A 103 -5.71 19.90 -34.51
N GLU A 104 -4.69 20.36 -33.77
CA GLU A 104 -3.92 21.55 -34.12
C GLU A 104 -3.18 21.39 -35.46
N ILE A 105 -2.51 20.25 -35.66
CA ILE A 105 -1.78 19.94 -36.89
C ILE A 105 -2.76 19.83 -38.07
N GLU A 106 -3.88 19.12 -37.90
CA GLU A 106 -4.90 18.94 -38.92
C GLU A 106 -5.55 20.29 -39.32
N LYS A 107 -5.78 21.18 -38.36
CA LYS A 107 -6.24 22.55 -38.62
C LYS A 107 -5.20 23.39 -39.36
N THR A 108 -3.92 23.20 -39.07
CA THR A 108 -2.81 23.87 -39.76
C THR A 108 -2.67 23.37 -41.21
N MET A 109 -2.86 22.07 -41.46
CA MET A 109 -2.81 21.48 -42.80
C MET A 109 -4.02 21.83 -43.68
N ARG A 110 -5.16 22.19 -43.08
CA ARG A 110 -6.38 22.61 -43.78
C ARG A 110 -6.41 24.10 -44.15
N LYS A 111 -5.42 24.88 -43.71
CA LYS A 111 -5.31 26.32 -43.95
C LYS A 111 -4.33 26.58 -45.09
#